data_AF-A0A7V9PR04-F1
#
_entry.id   AF-A0A7V9PR04-F1
#
_cell.length_a   1.000
_cell.length_b   1.000
_cell.length_c   1.000
_cell.angle_alpha   90.00
_cell.angle_beta   90.00
_cell.angle_gamma   90.00
#
_symmetry.space_group_name_H-M   'P 1'
#
loop_
_entity.id
_entity.type
_entity.pdbx_description
1 polymer ?
#
loop_
_entity_poly.entity_id
_entity_poly.type
_entity_poly.pdbx_seq_one_letter_code
_entity_poly.pdbx_strand_id
1 'polypeptide(L)' 'MMESFWSTMQHELLDTQRWSTQEELASAIFEWIEAWHNPRRRHTSLGMLAPHEFESLHIVTETAA' A
#
# COMPACT_ATOMS: atom_id res chain seq x y z
N MET A 1 2.56 11.21 4.25
CA MET A 1 4.03 11.04 4.34
C MET A 1 4.47 10.07 3.25
N MET A 2 5.17 10.56 2.23
CA MET A 2 5.66 9.73 1.11
C MET A 2 6.86 8.85 1.54
N GLU A 3 7.63 9.32 2.52
CA GLU A 3 8.88 8.69 3.00
C GLU A 3 8.64 7.30 3.62
N SER A 4 7.47 7.05 4.20
CA SER A 4 7.11 5.76 4.79
C SER A 4 6.72 4.71 3.75
N PHE A 5 6.15 5.10 2.61
CA PHE A 5 5.68 4.18 1.58
C PHE A 5 6.84 3.51 0.85
N TRP A 6 7.78 4.30 0.35
CA TRP A 6 8.92 3.76 -0.40
C TRP A 6 9.87 2.95 0.48
N SER A 7 10.15 3.41 1.71
CA SER A 7 10.96 2.66 2.67
C SER A 7 10.35 1.31 3.03
N THR A 8 9.02 1.26 3.07
CA THR A 8 8.25 0.03 3.30
C THR A 8 8.36 -0.92 2.10
N MET A 9 8.05 -0.44 0.90
CA MET A 9 8.12 -1.25 -0.32
C MET A 9 9.55 -1.77 -0.56
N GLN A 10 10.56 -0.95 -0.23
CA GLN A 10 11.95 -1.35 -0.31
C GLN A 10 12.21 -2.61 0.54
N HIS A 11 11.85 -2.60 1.83
CA HIS A 11 12.13 -3.71 2.74
C HIS A 11 11.28 -4.95 2.51
N GLU A 12 10.01 -4.77 2.14
CA GLU A 12 9.05 -5.88 2.13
C GLU A 12 8.78 -6.45 0.75
N LEU A 13 9.22 -5.77 -0.32
CA LEU A 13 9.11 -6.25 -1.69
C LEU A 13 10.47 -6.24 -2.37
N LEU A 14 11.10 -5.06 -2.52
CA LEU A 14 12.24 -4.91 -3.41
C LEU A 14 13.49 -5.66 -2.95
N ASP A 15 13.74 -5.72 -1.63
CA ASP A 15 14.90 -6.38 -1.03
C ASP A 15 14.69 -7.89 -0.81
N THR A 16 13.46 -8.41 -1.00
CA THR A 16 13.13 -9.81 -0.67
C THR A 16 13.76 -10.83 -1.61
N GLN A 17 14.01 -10.44 -2.86
CA GLN A 17 14.60 -11.31 -3.87
C GLN A 17 15.24 -10.51 -5.01
N ARG A 18 16.01 -11.20 -5.84
CA ARG A 18 16.51 -10.64 -7.10
C ARG A 18 15.48 -10.83 -8.20
N TRP A 19 15.16 -9.73 -8.88
CA TRP A 19 14.23 -9.69 -10.00
C TRP A 19 14.98 -9.93 -11.30
N SER A 20 14.49 -10.85 -12.12
CA SER A 20 15.17 -11.22 -13.37
C SER A 20 14.84 -10.27 -14.51
N THR A 21 13.63 -9.70 -14.51
CA THR A 21 13.15 -8.77 -15.52
C THR A 21 12.42 -7.59 -14.90
N GLN A 22 12.35 -6.49 -15.65
CA GLN A 22 11.56 -5.33 -15.24
C GLN A 22 10.05 -5.65 -15.23
N GLU A 23 9.59 -6.53 -16.10
CA GLU A 23 8.18 -6.95 -16.17
C GLU A 23 7.76 -7.73 -14.92
N GLU A 24 8.61 -8.64 -14.44
CA GLU A 24 8.39 -9.38 -13.20
C GLU A 24 8.31 -8.43 -12.00
N LEU A 25 9.26 -7.50 -11.91
CA LEU A 25 9.26 -6.48 -10.86
C LEU A 25 8.01 -5.60 -10.93
N ALA A 26 7.61 -5.15 -12.12
CA ALA A 26 6.42 -4.31 -12.30
C ALA A 26 5.14 -5.04 -11.89
N SER A 27 5.00 -6.32 -12.25
CA SER A 27 3.86 -7.14 -11.83
C SER A 27 3.83 -7.34 -10.32
N ALA A 28 4.99 -7.57 -9.70
CA ALA A 28 5.08 -7.75 -8.25
C ALA A 28 4.79 -6.45 -7.49
N ILE A 29 5.22 -5.30 -8.01
CA ILE A 29 4.84 -3.98 -7.46
C ILE A 29 3.32 -3.79 -7.55
N PHE A 30 2.72 -4.08 -8.71
CA PHE A 30 1.27 -3.97 -8.88
C PHE A 30 0.51 -4.85 -7.89
N GLU A 31 0.87 -6.13 -7.80
CA GLU A 31 0.24 -7.07 -6.87
C GLU A 31 0.42 -6.64 -5.41
N TRP A 32 1.63 -6.21 -5.04
CA TRP A 32 1.90 -5.73 -3.69
C TRP A 32 1.07 -4.50 -3.34
N ILE A 33 0.86 -3.56 -4.28
CA ILE A 33 0.03 -2.38 -4.05
C ILE A 33 -1.45 -2.78 -3.91
N GLU A 34 -1.98 -3.49 -4.90
CA GLU A 34 -3.44 -3.73 -5.03
C GLU A 34 -3.95 -4.88 -4.17
N ALA A 35 -3.15 -5.93 -3.96
CA ALA A 35 -3.55 -7.09 -3.19
C ALA A 35 -3.12 -7.01 -1.72
N TRP A 36 -2.13 -6.17 -1.38
CA TRP A 36 -1.60 -6.15 -0.01
C TRP A 36 -1.58 -4.76 0.64
N HIS A 37 -0.94 -3.77 0.02
CA HIS A 37 -0.79 -2.43 0.60
C HIS A 37 -2.17 -1.76 0.81
N ASN A 38 -2.89 -1.51 -0.28
CA ASN A 38 -4.17 -0.79 -0.25
C ASN A 38 -5.27 -1.53 0.54
N PRO A 39 -5.48 -2.84 0.36
CA PRO A 39 -6.57 -3.54 1.03
C PRO A 39 -6.27 -4.06 2.43
N ARG A 40 -5.00 -4.24 2.82
CA ARG A 40 -4.65 -5.03 4.02
C ARG A 40 -3.63 -4.37 4.94
N ARG A 41 -2.74 -3.52 4.44
CA ARG A 41 -1.67 -2.95 5.27
C ARG A 41 -2.24 -1.91 6.23
N ARG A 42 -2.08 -2.13 7.52
CA ARG A 42 -2.53 -1.19 8.56
C ARG A 42 -1.48 -0.11 8.80
N HIS A 43 -1.92 1.13 8.91
CA HIS A 43 -1.05 2.26 9.22
C HIS A 43 -1.39 2.83 10.60
N THR A 44 -0.37 2.96 11.47
CA THR A 44 -0.53 3.60 12.79
C THR A 44 -1.06 5.03 12.67
N SER A 45 -0.62 5.78 11.65
CA SER A 45 -1.10 7.13 11.34
C SER A 45 -2.57 7.18 10.90
N LEU A 46 -3.13 6.06 10.43
CA LEU A 46 -4.54 5.93 10.03
C LEU A 46 -5.37 5.25 11.13
N GLY A 47 -4.89 5.20 12.38
CA GLY A 47 -5.61 4.54 13.47
C GLY A 47 -5.66 3.01 13.33
N MET A 48 -4.62 2.41 12.74
CA MET A 48 -4.53 0.96 12.44
C MET A 48 -5.52 0.47 11.38
N LEU A 49 -6.04 1.38 10.55
CA LEU A 49 -6.84 1.06 9.38
C LEU A 49 -5.97 0.84 8.14
N ALA A 50 -6.48 0.04 7.20
CA ALA A 50 -5.93 -0.02 5.86
C ALA A 50 -6.30 1.23 5.04
N PRO A 51 -5.51 1.61 4.01
CA PRO A 51 -5.79 2.78 3.19
C PRO A 51 -7.22 2.78 2.63
N HIS A 52 -7.70 1.66 2.11
CA HIS A 52 -9.06 1.56 1.57
C HIS A 52 -10.16 1.74 2.64
N GLU A 53 -9.91 1.28 3.88
CA GLU A 53 -10.85 1.44 4.98
C GLU A 53 -10.92 2.90 5.41
N PHE A 54 -9.75 3.54 5.51
CA PHE A 54 -9.64 4.96 5.81
C PHE A 54 -10.34 5.81 4.74
N GLU A 55 -10.06 5.57 3.46
CA GLU A 55 -10.74 6.25 2.35
C GLU A 55 -12.25 6.02 2.39
N SER A 56 -12.72 4.79 2.61
CA SER A 56 -14.16 4.50 2.69
C SER A 56 -14.85 5.27 3.83
N LEU A 57 -14.22 5.40 5.00
CA LEU A 57 -14.75 6.18 6.12
C LEU A 57 -14.77 7.69 5.85
N HIS A 58 -13.75 8.20 5.17
CA HIS A 58 -13.62 9.62 4.85
C HIS A 58 -14.53 10.05 3.68
N ILE A 59 -14.69 9.21 2.65
CA ILE A 59 -15.62 9.44 1.53
C ILE A 59 -17.08 9.45 2.02
N VAL A 60 -17.44 8.55 2.94
CA VAL A 60 -18.77 8.53 3.57
C VAL A 60 -19.03 9.80 4.38
N THR A 61 -18.02 10.32 5.07
CA THR A 61 -18.16 11.54 5.89
C THR A 61 -18.32 12.79 5.01
N GLU A 62 -17.69 12.85 3.84
CA GLU A 62 -17.78 13.97 2.91
C GLU A 62 -19.07 13.98 2.07
N THR A 63 -19.66 12.81 1.82
CA THR A 63 -20.92 12.68 1.05
C THR A 63 -22.18 12.89 1.91
N ALA A 64 -22.06 12.82 3.24
CA ALA A 64 -23.17 12.96 4.18
C ALA A 64 -23.35 14.39 4.74
N ALA A 65 -22.60 15.38 4.25
CA ALA A 65 -22.69 16.80 4.60
C ALA A 65 -23.36 17.60 3.47
#